data_AF-A0A2G9PDC8-F1
#
_entry.id   AF-A0A2G9PDC8-F1
#
_cell.length_a   1.000
_cell.length_b   1.000
_cell.length_c   1.000
_cell.angle_alpha   90.00
_cell.angle_beta   90.00
_cell.angle_gamma   90.00
#
_symmetry.space_group_name_H-M   'P 1'
#
loop_
_entity.id
_entity.type
_entity.pdbx_description
1 polymer ?
#
loop_
_entity_poly.entity_id
_entity_poly.type
_entity_poly.pdbx_seq_one_letter_code
_entity_poly.pdbx_strand_id
1 'polypeptide(L)'
;MEHIDFRDQISRNKRNSIFLMVFVILVIVLLGWTISNAFDPSYFFLIMIVSIIFSIFYVWINFYNSDKIAIKSVGAKLADR
;
A
#
# COMPACT_ATOMS: atom_id res chain seq x y z
N MET A 1 -26.09 6.57 22.48
CA MET A 1 -24.94 6.79 21.57
C MET A 1 -23.72 6.91 22.47
N GLU A 2 -22.76 5.98 22.32
CA GLU A 2 -21.53 5.97 23.12
C GLU A 2 -20.66 7.17 22.76
N HIS A 3 -20.04 7.82 23.75
CA HIS A 3 -19.17 8.97 23.51
C HIS A 3 -17.92 8.51 22.75
N ILE A 4 -17.72 9.05 21.55
CA ILE A 4 -16.61 8.67 20.69
C ILE A 4 -15.44 9.60 20.99
N ASP A 5 -14.36 9.09 21.60
CA ASP A 5 -13.14 9.87 21.79
C ASP A 5 -12.34 9.93 20.48
N PHE A 6 -11.96 11.15 20.07
CA PHE A 6 -11.10 11.39 18.92
C PHE A 6 -9.73 10.72 19.04
N ARG A 7 -9.18 10.62 20.25
CA ARG A 7 -7.88 9.97 20.50
C ARG A 7 -7.92 8.49 20.15
N ASP A 8 -9.02 7.84 20.48
CA ASP A 8 -9.26 6.43 20.15
C ASP A 8 -9.45 6.22 18.65
N GLN A 9 -10.12 7.16 17.98
CA GLN A 9 -10.22 7.12 16.52
C GLN A 9 -8.87 7.28 15.82
N ILE A 10 -8.03 8.22 16.30
CA ILE A 10 -6.70 8.46 15.73
C ILE A 10 -5.80 7.23 15.93
N SER A 11 -5.79 6.64 17.14
CA SER A 11 -4.97 5.47 17.43
C SER A 11 -5.41 4.25 16.61
N ARG A 12 -6.73 4.04 16.49
CA ARG A 12 -7.32 2.99 15.66
C ARG A 12 -7.00 3.18 14.18
N ASN A 13 -7.08 4.41 13.67
CA ASN A 13 -6.75 4.68 12.28
C ASN A 13 -5.27 4.42 11.98
N LYS A 14 -4.36 4.87 12.85
CA LYS A 14 -2.92 4.59 12.69
C LYS A 14 -2.63 3.08 12.64
N ARG A 15 -3.24 2.30 13.53
CA ARG A 15 -3.10 0.84 13.53
C ARG A 15 -3.65 0.22 12.25
N ASN A 16 -4.82 0.65 11.80
CA ASN A 16 -5.42 0.16 10.56
C ASN A 16 -4.59 0.50 9.33
N SER A 17 -4.00 1.70 9.28
CA SER A 17 -3.08 2.10 8.20
C SER A 17 -1.82 1.22 8.17
N ILE A 18 -1.23 0.93 9.34
CA ILE A 18 -0.07 0.02 9.42
C ILE A 18 -0.45 -1.38 8.94
N PHE A 19 -1.59 -1.91 9.41
CA PHE A 19 -2.09 -3.21 8.96
C PHE A 19 -2.30 -3.25 7.44
N LEU A 20 -2.91 -2.21 6.87
CA LEU A 20 -3.13 -2.09 5.43
C LEU A 20 -1.81 -2.06 4.65
N MET A 21 -0.83 -1.29 5.11
CA MET A 21 0.50 -1.22 4.48
C MET A 21 1.19 -2.58 4.46
N VAL A 22 1.21 -3.28 5.61
CA VAL A 22 1.81 -4.62 5.70
C VAL A 22 1.08 -5.61 4.79
N PHE A 23 -0.25 -5.58 4.77
CA PHE A 23 -1.05 -6.44 3.90
C PHE A 23 -0.72 -6.23 2.41
N VAL A 24 -0.62 -4.97 1.96
CA VAL A 24 -0.26 -4.66 0.57
C VAL A 24 1.17 -5.14 0.24
N ILE A 25 2.14 -4.98 1.14
CA ILE A 25 3.50 -5.51 0.95
C ILE A 25 3.46 -7.02 0.76
N LEU A 26 2.73 -7.75 1.63
CA LEU A 26 2.60 -9.20 1.54
C LEU A 26 1.99 -9.63 0.21
N VAL A 27 0.95 -8.94 -0.26
CA VAL A 27 0.33 -9.22 -1.56
C VAL A 27 1.32 -9.01 -2.71
N ILE A 28 2.07 -7.90 -2.72
CA ILE A 28 3.05 -7.61 -3.78
C ILE A 28 4.20 -8.64 -3.78
N VAL A 29 4.71 -9.00 -2.59
CA VAL A 29 5.77 -10.01 -2.48
C VAL A 29 5.26 -11.39 -2.92
N LEU A 30 4.02 -11.76 -2.57
CA LEU A 30 3.40 -13.00 -3.01
C LEU A 30 3.22 -13.04 -4.54
N LEU A 31 2.85 -11.91 -5.15
CA LEU A 31 2.81 -11.78 -6.61
C LEU A 31 4.21 -11.94 -7.22
N GLY A 32 5.23 -11.29 -6.64
CA GLY A 32 6.63 -11.44 -7.05
C GLY A 32 7.12 -12.89 -6.98
N TRP A 33 6.76 -13.60 -5.91
CA TRP A 33 7.04 -15.03 -5.75
C TRP A 33 6.27 -15.88 -6.78
N THR A 34 5.00 -15.58 -7.03
CA THR A 34 4.22 -16.32 -8.03
C THR A 34 4.79 -16.13 -9.42
N ILE A 35 5.19 -14.90 -9.75
CA ILE A 35 5.86 -14.55 -11.00
C ILE A 35 7.19 -15.31 -11.10
N SER A 36 8.02 -15.31 -10.05
CA SER A 36 9.32 -15.97 -10.11
C SER A 36 9.24 -17.49 -10.34
N ASN A 37 8.18 -18.15 -9.86
CA ASN A 37 7.92 -19.57 -10.14
C ASN A 37 7.45 -19.84 -11.58
N ALA A 38 6.93 -18.83 -12.29
CA ALA A 38 6.54 -18.97 -13.69
C ALA A 38 7.73 -18.78 -14.66
N PHE A 39 8.84 -18.23 -14.19
CA PHE A 39 10.08 -18.04 -14.94
C PHE A 39 11.11 -19.11 -14.59
N ASP A 40 12.24 -19.10 -15.32
CA ASP A 40 13.36 -19.99 -15.03
C ASP A 40 13.89 -19.77 -13.59
N PRO A 41 14.22 -20.83 -12.83
CA PRO A 41 14.70 -20.74 -11.45
C PRO A 41 15.92 -19.82 -11.26
N SER A 42 16.74 -19.65 -12.30
CA SER A 42 17.90 -18.75 -12.28
C SER A 42 17.53 -17.28 -12.00
N TYR A 43 16.32 -16.85 -12.37
CA TYR A 43 15.83 -15.49 -12.15
C TYR A 43 15.14 -15.30 -10.79
N PHE A 44 14.93 -16.35 -10.00
CA PHE A 44 14.16 -16.29 -8.77
C PHE A 44 14.63 -15.19 -7.83
N PHE A 45 15.93 -15.17 -7.52
CA PHE A 45 16.51 -14.18 -6.60
C PHE A 45 16.42 -12.76 -7.15
N LEU A 46 16.64 -12.57 -8.45
CA LEU A 46 16.54 -11.26 -9.09
C LEU A 46 15.12 -10.71 -8.99
N ILE A 47 14.12 -11.52 -9.36
CA ILE A 47 12.70 -11.14 -9.32
C ILE A 47 12.27 -10.84 -7.88
N MET A 48 12.69 -11.65 -6.91
CA MET A 48 12.34 -11.45 -5.51
C MET A 48 12.96 -10.17 -4.93
N ILE A 49 14.23 -9.90 -5.20
CA ILE A 49 14.90 -8.65 -4.76
C ILE A 49 14.16 -7.44 -5.34
N VAL A 50 13.88 -7.45 -6.64
CA VAL A 50 13.15 -6.38 -7.31
C VAL A 50 11.76 -6.22 -6.72
N SER A 51 11.05 -7.31 -6.46
CA SER A 51 9.69 -7.29 -5.89
C SER A 51 9.66 -6.71 -4.48
N ILE A 52 10.64 -7.04 -3.64
CA ILE A 52 10.76 -6.48 -2.28
C ILE A 52 11.04 -4.98 -2.35
N ILE A 53 12.04 -4.57 -3.13
CA ILE A 53 12.38 -3.16 -3.32
C ILE A 53 11.16 -2.39 -3.84
N PHE A 54 10.52 -2.90 -4.89
CA PHE A 54 9.31 -2.33 -5.47
C PHE A 54 8.19 -2.22 -4.44
N SER A 55 7.94 -3.25 -3.63
CA SER A 55 6.87 -3.23 -2.62
C SER A 55 7.06 -2.12 -1.59
N ILE A 56 8.30 -1.91 -1.12
CA ILE A 56 8.63 -0.87 -0.14
C ILE A 56 8.42 0.51 -0.75
N PHE A 57 8.98 0.76 -1.93
CA PHE A 57 8.82 2.04 -2.62
C PHE A 57 7.35 2.30 -2.97
N TYR A 58 6.64 1.29 -3.47
CA TYR A 58 5.23 1.39 -3.82
C TYR A 58 4.38 1.80 -2.63
N VAL A 59 4.53 1.12 -1.48
CA VAL A 59 3.77 1.45 -0.27
C VAL A 59 4.17 2.82 0.28
N TRP A 60 5.46 3.15 0.29
CA TRP A 60 5.93 4.45 0.77
C TRP A 60 5.36 5.60 -0.06
N ILE A 61 5.48 5.53 -1.39
CA ILE A 61 4.94 6.56 -2.30
C ILE A 61 3.42 6.66 -2.16
N ASN A 62 2.71 5.52 -2.11
CA ASN A 62 1.25 5.53 -1.98
C ASN A 62 0.79 6.08 -0.63
N PHE A 63 1.50 5.79 0.47
CA PHE A 63 1.11 6.28 1.79
C PHE A 63 1.03 7.82 1.81
N TYR A 64 2.02 8.50 1.23
CA TYR A 64 2.07 9.97 1.18
C TYR A 64 1.24 10.62 0.07
N ASN A 65 0.75 9.86 -0.91
CA ASN A 65 -0.03 10.39 -2.04
C ASN A 65 -1.45 9.81 -2.13
N SER A 66 -1.86 9.00 -1.16
CA SER A 66 -3.14 8.28 -1.17
C SER A 66 -4.35 9.20 -1.25
N ASP A 67 -4.29 10.36 -0.59
CA ASP A 67 -5.29 11.42 -0.63
C ASP A 67 -5.49 11.96 -2.05
N LYS A 68 -4.39 12.29 -2.73
CA LYS A 68 -4.41 12.79 -4.11
C LYS A 68 -4.89 11.72 -5.08
N ILE A 69 -4.50 10.46 -4.86
CA ILE A 69 -4.95 9.32 -5.67
C ILE A 69 -6.46 9.12 -5.52
N ALA A 70 -6.98 9.18 -4.29
CA ALA A 70 -8.41 9.04 -4.02
C ALA A 70 -9.23 10.15 -4.71
N ILE A 71 -8.81 11.41 -4.60
CA ILE A 71 -9.45 12.56 -5.26
C ILE A 71 -9.43 12.39 -6.79
N LYS A 72 -8.27 11.99 -7.35
CA LYS A 72 -8.14 11.76 -8.80
C LYS A 72 -8.99 10.57 -9.28
N SER A 73 -9.16 9.53 -8.47
CA SER A 73 -9.91 8.32 -8.83
C SER A 73 -11.40 8.59 -9.13
N VAL A 74 -11.95 9.63 -8.52
CA VAL A 74 -13.34 10.06 -8.72
C VAL A 74 -13.48 11.22 -9.70
N GLY A 75 -12.40 11.62 -10.38
CA GLY A 75 -12.40 12.74 -11.32
C GLY A 75 -12.72 14.09 -10.65
N ALA A 76 -12.47 14.22 -9.35
CA ALA A 76 -12.76 15.45 -8.63
C ALA A 76 -11.92 16.62 -9.17
N LYS A 77 -12.57 17.77 -9.35
CA LYS A 77 -11.94 19.02 -9.77
C LYS A 77 -11.64 19.88 -8.55
N LEU A 78 -10.61 20.72 -8.66
CA LEU A 78 -10.35 21.75 -7.66
C LEU A 78 -11.60 22.62 -7.51
N ALA A 79 -11.99 22.88 -6.27
CA ALA A 79 -13.00 23.88 -5.99
C ALA A 79 -12.38 25.25 -6.26
N ASP A 80 -12.57 25.74 -7.49
CA ASP A 80 -12.24 27.11 -7.84
C ASP A 80 -13.29 28.04 -7.23
N ARG A 81 -12.85 29.20 -6.72
CA ARG A 81 -13.74 30.13 -6.00
C ARG A 81 -14.63 30.93 -6.94
#